data_AF-A0A7S4PQW4-F1
#
_entry.id   AF-A0A7S4PQW4-F1
#
_cell.length_a   1.000
_cell.length_b   1.000
_cell.length_c   1.000
_cell.angle_alpha   90.00
_cell.angle_beta   90.00
_cell.angle_gamma   90.00
#
_symmetry.space_group_name_H-M   'P 1'
#
loop_
_entity.id
_entity.type
_entity.pdbx_description
1 polymer ?
#
loop_
_entity_poly.entity_id
_entity_poly.type
_entity_poly.pdbx_seq_one_letter_code
_entity_poly.pdbx_strand_id
1 'polypeptide(L)'
;GNPYLDGDKIFLRSELIFEESNLEHDRKVGSIFSKAVYLTGQSIFNEELSQFSQFCYDRVASLHWKKSKTTQKMNEDEEEEVRPEEEIWDKMLLKQYKDIEFLTNGFDFFFPPQTPLKKAAILTIFDYFNCKVGKQKQPFRRICDTKVVEKGAWKKMVGGLEEKE
;
A
#
# COMPACT_ATOMS: atom_id res chain seq x y z
N GLY A 1 -20.62 -4.69 4.49
CA GLY A 1 -21.94 -4.05 4.60
C GLY A 1 -23.00 -5.00 4.12
N ASN A 2 -23.59 -5.79 5.01
CA ASN A 2 -24.78 -6.56 4.68
C ASN A 2 -25.98 -5.91 5.39
N PRO A 3 -26.91 -5.25 4.67
CA PRO A 3 -27.54 -4.05 5.21
C PRO A 3 -29.07 -4.20 5.25
N TYR A 4 -29.64 -4.25 6.47
CA TYR A 4 -31.05 -4.07 6.88
C TYR A 4 -32.11 -4.96 6.21
N LEU A 5 -33.11 -5.40 6.99
CA LEU A 5 -34.18 -6.31 6.57
C LEU A 5 -35.34 -5.59 5.87
N ASP A 6 -35.62 -4.33 6.22
CA ASP A 6 -36.61 -3.48 5.55
C ASP A 6 -36.31 -1.98 5.81
N GLY A 7 -36.73 -1.10 4.91
CA GLY A 7 -36.57 0.37 5.00
C GLY A 7 -35.51 1.00 4.08
N ASP A 8 -35.60 2.33 3.90
CA ASP A 8 -34.71 3.10 3.02
C ASP A 8 -33.28 3.21 3.55
N LYS A 9 -32.30 2.92 2.68
CA LYS A 9 -30.88 3.10 3.00
C LYS A 9 -30.47 4.54 2.77
N ILE A 10 -30.36 5.30 3.85
CA ILE A 10 -29.81 6.66 3.80
C ILE A 10 -28.30 6.56 4.01
N PHE A 11 -27.54 6.93 2.98
CA PHE A 11 -26.10 7.13 3.08
C PHE A 11 -25.81 8.62 3.15
N LEU A 12 -25.41 9.10 4.32
CA LEU A 12 -24.88 10.45 4.47
C LEU A 12 -23.35 10.38 4.34
N ARG A 13 -22.82 10.97 3.27
CA ARG A 13 -21.38 11.19 3.10
C ARG A 13 -21.11 12.67 3.25
N SER A 14 -20.49 13.04 4.37
CA SER A 14 -19.98 14.39 4.58
C SER A 14 -18.51 14.42 4.15
N GLU A 15 -18.14 15.42 3.36
CA GLU A 15 -16.76 15.65 2.94
C GLU A 15 -16.30 17.01 3.47
N LEU A 16 -15.12 17.06 4.08
CA LEU A 16 -14.46 18.32 4.41
C LEU A 16 -13.62 18.73 3.21
N ILE A 17 -14.00 19.81 2.55
CA ILE A 17 -13.22 20.44 1.49
C ILE A 17 -12.48 21.61 2.13
N PHE A 18 -11.15 21.58 2.11
CA PHE A 18 -10.31 22.70 2.51
C PHE A 18 -9.29 22.98 1.41
N GLU A 19 -8.94 24.25 1.24
CA GLU A 19 -7.92 24.71 0.29
C GLU A 19 -6.73 25.20 1.10
N GLU A 20 -5.54 24.67 0.80
CA GLU A 20 -4.28 25.09 1.42
C GLU A 20 -3.29 25.40 0.30
N SER A 21 -2.85 26.65 0.24
CA SER A 21 -1.98 27.16 -0.81
C SER A 21 -0.51 26.76 -0.63
N ASN A 22 -0.12 26.33 0.58
CA ASN A 22 1.27 26.02 0.92
C ASN A 22 1.50 24.52 1.15
N LEU A 23 0.84 23.66 0.37
CA LEU A 23 1.06 22.22 0.44
C LEU A 23 2.38 21.82 -0.22
N GLU A 24 3.27 21.23 0.57
CA GLU A 24 4.48 20.58 0.05
C GLU A 24 4.24 19.08 -0.15
N HIS A 25 4.62 18.57 -1.32
CA HIS A 25 4.55 17.14 -1.57
C HIS A 25 5.73 16.41 -0.91
N ASP A 26 5.45 15.59 0.10
CA ASP A 26 6.40 14.64 0.65
C ASP A 26 6.14 13.22 0.11
N ARG A 27 7.01 12.76 -0.79
CA ARG A 27 6.93 11.41 -1.39
C ARG A 27 7.10 10.29 -0.37
N LYS A 28 7.90 10.49 0.68
CA LYS A 28 8.17 9.47 1.72
C LYS A 28 6.96 9.31 2.63
N VAL A 29 6.35 10.41 3.07
CA VAL A 29 5.10 10.36 3.84
C VAL A 29 3.98 9.76 3.00
N GLY A 30 3.86 10.19 1.74
CA GLY A 30 2.84 9.68 0.81
C GLY A 30 2.96 8.18 0.53
N SER A 31 4.17 7.63 0.43
CA SER A 31 4.37 6.19 0.20
C SER A 31 3.96 5.35 1.40
N ILE A 32 4.32 5.77 2.63
CA ILE A 32 3.92 5.06 3.86
C ILE A 32 2.41 5.07 4.01
N PHE A 33 1.78 6.23 3.79
CA PHE A 33 0.32 6.36 3.86
C PHE A 33 -0.38 5.49 2.81
N SER A 34 0.10 5.50 1.57
CA SER A 34 -0.46 4.69 0.48
C SER A 34 -0.43 3.20 0.80
N LYS A 35 0.68 2.71 1.38
CA LYS A 35 0.83 1.32 1.83
C LYS A 35 -0.18 0.99 2.94
N ALA A 36 -0.30 1.85 3.95
CA ALA A 36 -1.25 1.67 5.05
C ALA A 36 -2.70 1.52 4.55
N VAL A 37 -3.14 2.44 3.68
CA VAL A 37 -4.49 2.44 3.09
C VAL A 37 -4.74 1.18 2.29
N TYR A 38 -3.78 0.80 1.44
CA TYR A 38 -3.90 -0.39 0.61
C TYR A 38 -3.99 -1.66 1.45
N LEU A 39 -3.07 -1.87 2.40
CA LEU A 39 -2.97 -3.09 3.21
C LEU A 39 -4.18 -3.27 4.13
N THR A 40 -4.70 -2.17 4.71
CA THR A 40 -5.96 -2.18 5.48
C THR A 40 -7.12 -2.74 4.63
N GLY A 41 -7.13 -2.45 3.33
CA GLY A 41 -8.17 -2.93 2.41
C GLY A 41 -8.06 -4.41 2.02
N GLN A 42 -6.95 -5.08 2.30
CA GLN A 42 -6.71 -6.46 1.82
C GLN A 42 -7.42 -7.49 2.69
N SER A 43 -7.44 -7.29 4.00
CA SER A 43 -8.23 -8.09 4.92
C SER A 43 -8.45 -7.35 6.22
N ILE A 44 -9.69 -7.31 6.69
CA ILE A 44 -10.04 -6.82 8.04
C ILE A 44 -9.82 -7.87 9.14
N PHE A 45 -9.52 -9.12 8.75
CA PHE A 45 -9.36 -10.25 9.66
C PHE A 45 -7.90 -10.71 9.78
N ASN A 46 -6.99 -10.11 9.02
CA ASN A 46 -5.57 -10.42 9.11
C ASN A 46 -4.91 -9.48 10.14
N GLU A 47 -4.62 -10.01 11.33
CA GLU A 47 -4.05 -9.24 12.43
C GLU A 47 -2.67 -8.67 12.09
N GLU A 48 -1.82 -9.43 11.40
CA GLU A 48 -0.48 -9.00 10.98
C GLU A 48 -0.54 -7.78 10.06
N LEU A 49 -1.45 -7.78 9.08
CA LEU A 49 -1.67 -6.64 8.19
C LEU A 49 -2.26 -5.43 8.93
N SER A 50 -3.12 -5.69 9.92
CA SER A 50 -3.72 -4.63 10.75
C SER A 50 -2.66 -3.94 11.60
N GLN A 51 -1.80 -4.69 12.29
CA GLN A 51 -0.72 -4.16 13.12
C GLN A 51 0.27 -3.34 12.27
N PHE A 52 0.65 -3.86 11.10
CA PHE A 52 1.56 -3.14 10.21
C PHE A 52 0.93 -1.86 9.65
N SER A 53 -0.35 -1.91 9.26
CA SER A 53 -1.06 -0.71 8.76
C SER A 53 -1.16 0.37 9.85
N GLN A 54 -1.42 -0.03 11.10
CA GLN A 54 -1.43 0.88 12.24
C GLN A 54 -0.07 1.55 12.45
N PHE A 55 1.01 0.75 12.45
CA PHE A 55 2.37 1.28 12.53
C PHE A 55 2.66 2.32 11.44
N CYS A 56 2.22 2.06 10.20
CA CYS A 56 2.36 3.03 9.11
C CYS A 56 1.58 4.32 9.35
N TYR A 57 0.33 4.25 9.86
CA TYR A 57 -0.45 5.44 10.19
C TYR A 57 0.20 6.27 11.30
N ASP A 58 0.66 5.62 12.37
CA ASP A 58 1.35 6.29 13.48
C ASP A 58 2.64 6.95 13.01
N ARG A 59 3.37 6.31 12.09
CA ARG A 59 4.57 6.87 11.48
C ARG A 59 4.27 8.10 10.61
N VAL A 60 3.22 8.05 9.78
CA VAL A 60 2.77 9.20 8.97
C VAL A 60 2.40 10.37 9.87
N ALA A 61 1.63 10.13 10.92
CA ALA A 61 1.26 11.16 11.89
C ALA A 61 2.51 11.76 12.56
N SER A 62 3.44 10.91 13.02
CA SER A 62 4.70 11.36 13.61
C SER A 62 5.52 12.25 12.67
N LEU A 63 5.67 11.85 11.40
CA LEU A 63 6.42 12.62 10.41
C LEU A 63 5.74 13.96 10.10
N HIS A 64 4.41 13.98 10.00
CA HIS A 64 3.63 15.20 9.80
C HIS A 64 3.85 16.22 10.94
N TRP A 65 3.79 15.75 12.20
CA TRP A 65 3.97 16.62 13.36
C TRP A 65 5.43 17.00 13.63
N LYS A 66 6.39 16.12 13.30
CA LYS A 66 7.83 16.45 13.39
C LYS A 66 8.20 17.57 12.42
N LYS A 67 7.74 17.52 11.17
CA LYS A 67 7.95 18.60 10.19
C LYS A 67 7.41 19.95 10.67
N SER A 68 6.24 19.96 11.31
CA SER A 68 5.65 21.17 11.89
C SER A 68 6.51 21.77 13.02
N LYS A 69 7.34 20.96 13.69
CA LYS A 69 8.25 21.42 14.74
C LYS A 69 9.62 21.84 14.21
N THR A 70 10.11 21.26 13.10
CA THR A 70 11.41 21.63 12.51
C THR A 70 11.42 23.05 11.92
N THR A 71 10.25 23.63 11.62
CA THR A 71 10.13 25.07 11.29
C THR A 71 10.32 25.99 12.53
N GLN A 72 10.44 25.42 13.74
CA GLN A 72 10.76 26.14 14.97
C GLN A 72 11.92 25.45 15.71
N LYS A 73 13.14 25.97 15.48
CA LYS A 73 14.44 25.59 16.09
C LYS A 73 15.08 24.33 15.52
N MET A 74 16.07 24.56 14.63
CA MET A 74 17.17 23.62 14.39
C MET A 74 18.09 23.64 15.62
N ASN A 75 18.30 22.47 16.23
CA ASN A 75 19.53 22.10 16.91
C ASN A 75 19.99 20.81 16.23
N GLU A 76 21.26 20.77 15.83
CA GLU A 76 21.84 19.88 14.82
C GLU A 76 22.21 18.47 15.31
N ASP A 77 21.84 18.06 16.52
CA ASP A 77 22.47 16.91 17.19
C ASP A 77 21.59 15.66 17.45
N GLU A 78 20.41 15.53 16.82
CA GLU A 78 19.58 14.32 16.95
C GLU A 78 19.15 13.75 15.59
N GLU A 79 20.12 13.41 14.74
CA GLU A 79 19.90 12.47 13.64
C GLU A 79 20.01 11.03 14.14
N GLU A 80 18.98 10.58 14.86
CA GLU A 80 18.75 9.14 15.00
C GLU A 80 18.24 8.64 13.63
N GLU A 81 19.22 8.34 12.77
CA GLU A 81 19.09 7.89 11.39
C GLU A 81 18.51 6.47 11.35
N VAL A 82 17.23 6.31 11.73
CA VAL A 82 16.48 5.11 11.40
C VAL A 82 16.39 5.08 9.87
N ARG A 83 17.28 4.30 9.25
CA ARG A 83 17.36 4.10 7.79
C ARG A 83 15.98 3.69 7.28
N PRO A 84 15.23 4.63 6.69
CA PRO A 84 13.81 4.42 6.41
C PRO A 84 13.58 3.38 5.32
N GLU A 85 14.63 3.06 4.58
CA GLU A 85 14.55 2.27 3.36
C GLU A 85 14.51 0.76 3.65
N GLU A 86 14.77 0.29 4.87
CA GLU A 86 14.79 -1.14 5.20
C GLU A 86 13.54 -1.65 5.94
N GLU A 87 12.72 -0.76 6.53
CA GLU A 87 11.49 -1.13 7.25
C GLU A 87 10.21 -1.03 6.38
N ILE A 88 10.23 -0.20 5.32
CA ILE A 88 9.04 0.05 4.47
C ILE A 88 8.86 -1.06 3.39
N TRP A 89 9.74 -2.07 3.37
CA TRP A 89 9.61 -3.30 2.57
C TRP A 89 9.07 -4.49 3.37
N ASP A 90 8.69 -4.28 4.63
CA ASP A 90 8.51 -5.39 5.57
C ASP A 90 7.26 -6.23 5.33
N LYS A 91 6.27 -5.70 4.61
CA LYS A 91 5.06 -6.43 4.23
C LYS A 91 4.77 -6.30 2.76
N MET A 92 5.06 -7.38 2.03
CA MET A 92 4.70 -7.56 0.64
C MET A 92 3.60 -8.62 0.55
N LEU A 93 2.71 -8.46 -0.42
CA LEU A 93 1.72 -9.45 -0.78
C LEU A 93 2.17 -10.14 -2.07
N LEU A 94 2.31 -11.46 -2.01
CA LEU A 94 2.40 -12.30 -3.19
C LEU A 94 1.00 -12.50 -3.72
N LYS A 95 0.80 -12.14 -4.98
CA LYS A 95 -0.47 -12.22 -5.67
C LYS A 95 -0.35 -13.09 -6.89
N GLN A 96 -1.28 -14.02 -7.02
CA GLN A 96 -1.39 -14.87 -8.19
C GLN A 96 -2.75 -14.66 -8.86
N TYR A 97 -2.71 -14.33 -10.14
CA TYR A 97 -3.89 -14.23 -10.98
C TYR A 97 -3.60 -14.86 -12.34
N LYS A 98 -4.29 -15.98 -12.62
CA LYS A 98 -4.03 -16.83 -13.78
C LYS A 98 -2.57 -17.29 -13.82
N ASP A 99 -1.87 -16.95 -14.89
CA ASP A 99 -0.48 -17.29 -15.19
C ASP A 99 0.53 -16.26 -14.68
N ILE A 100 0.08 -15.22 -13.94
CA ILE A 100 0.96 -14.19 -13.42
C ILE A 100 0.97 -14.23 -11.90
N GLU A 101 2.20 -14.29 -11.40
CA GLU A 101 2.56 -14.01 -10.02
C GLU A 101 3.24 -12.64 -9.95
N PHE A 102 2.91 -11.84 -8.95
CA PHE A 102 3.50 -10.53 -8.73
C PHE A 102 3.52 -10.17 -7.25
N LEU A 103 4.41 -9.26 -6.87
CA LEU A 103 4.54 -8.76 -5.50
C LEU A 103 4.07 -7.32 -5.40
N THR A 104 3.36 -6.97 -4.34
CA THR A 104 2.96 -5.58 -4.10
C THR A 104 2.76 -5.23 -2.64
N ASN A 105 2.98 -3.98 -2.28
CA ASN A 105 2.55 -3.36 -1.02
C ASN A 105 1.46 -2.29 -1.25
N GLY A 106 0.92 -2.22 -2.47
CA GLY A 106 -0.06 -1.22 -2.91
C GLY A 106 0.52 0.08 -3.46
N PHE A 107 1.75 0.42 -3.09
CA PHE A 107 2.48 1.55 -3.64
C PHE A 107 3.43 1.10 -4.76
N ASP A 108 4.17 0.02 -4.51
CA ASP A 108 5.10 -0.60 -5.43
C ASP A 108 4.53 -1.92 -5.97
N PHE A 109 4.80 -2.21 -7.24
CA PHE A 109 4.41 -3.46 -7.91
C PHE A 109 5.61 -4.07 -8.64
N PHE A 110 5.92 -5.32 -8.34
CA PHE A 110 7.02 -6.07 -8.94
C PHE A 110 6.46 -7.23 -9.72
N PHE A 111 6.75 -7.25 -11.02
CA PHE A 111 6.36 -8.31 -11.93
C PHE A 111 7.62 -9.02 -12.45
N PRO A 112 7.51 -10.30 -12.82
CA PRO A 112 8.58 -11.00 -13.52
C PRO A 112 9.01 -10.23 -14.78
N PRO A 113 10.31 -10.16 -15.13
CA PRO A 113 10.82 -9.39 -16.26
C PRO A 113 10.14 -9.71 -17.61
N GLN A 114 9.71 -10.96 -17.79
CA GLN A 114 9.00 -11.44 -18.96
C GLN A 114 7.54 -10.95 -19.06
N THR A 115 7.01 -10.29 -18.02
CA THR A 115 5.64 -9.80 -18.01
C THR A 115 5.50 -8.58 -18.91
N PRO A 116 4.65 -8.60 -19.95
CA PRO A 116 4.46 -7.43 -20.80
C PRO A 116 3.96 -6.23 -20.01
N LEU A 117 4.55 -5.05 -20.23
CA LEU A 117 4.24 -3.81 -19.50
C LEU A 117 2.72 -3.50 -19.46
N LYS A 118 2.03 -3.70 -20.58
CA LYS A 118 0.57 -3.51 -20.66
C LYS A 118 -0.18 -4.43 -19.71
N LYS A 119 0.25 -5.70 -19.58
CA LYS A 119 -0.36 -6.70 -18.70
C LYS A 119 -0.09 -6.34 -17.23
N ALA A 120 1.15 -5.93 -16.90
CA ALA A 120 1.53 -5.41 -15.59
C ALA A 120 0.66 -4.21 -15.18
N ALA A 121 0.54 -3.19 -16.03
CA ALA A 121 -0.27 -2.00 -15.77
C ALA A 121 -1.75 -2.32 -15.54
N ILE A 122 -2.33 -3.22 -16.35
CA ILE A 122 -3.72 -3.68 -16.17
C ILE A 122 -3.90 -4.36 -14.82
N LEU A 123 -2.98 -5.24 -14.42
CA LEU A 123 -3.07 -5.93 -13.14
C LEU A 123 -2.89 -4.99 -11.96
N THR A 124 -2.00 -4.00 -12.05
CA THR A 124 -1.88 -2.94 -11.05
C THR A 124 -3.20 -2.20 -10.87
N ILE A 125 -3.86 -1.78 -11.96
CA ILE A 125 -5.16 -1.10 -11.90
C ILE A 125 -6.23 -2.03 -11.31
N PHE A 126 -6.29 -3.29 -11.76
CA PHE A 126 -7.28 -4.25 -11.28
C PHE A 126 -7.13 -4.51 -9.78
N ASP A 127 -5.90 -4.65 -9.30
CA ASP A 127 -5.62 -4.91 -7.89
C ASP A 127 -5.85 -3.68 -7.01
N TYR A 128 -5.29 -2.54 -7.41
CA TYR A 128 -5.34 -1.30 -6.62
C TYR A 128 -6.79 -0.85 -6.39
N PHE A 129 -7.60 -0.82 -7.47
CA PHE A 129 -9.00 -0.42 -7.39
C PHE A 129 -9.95 -1.58 -7.09
N ASN A 130 -9.45 -2.79 -6.89
CA ASN A 130 -10.25 -4.01 -6.72
C ASN A 130 -11.36 -4.12 -7.79
N CYS A 131 -10.98 -3.91 -9.05
CA CYS A 131 -11.91 -3.83 -10.18
C CYS A 131 -12.76 -5.09 -10.31
N LYS A 132 -13.96 -4.95 -10.89
CA LYS A 132 -14.79 -6.09 -11.28
C LYS A 132 -14.29 -6.64 -12.63
N VAL A 133 -13.83 -7.88 -12.64
CA VAL A 133 -13.18 -8.49 -13.82
C VAL A 133 -14.00 -9.67 -14.34
N GLY A 134 -13.95 -9.87 -15.67
CA GLY A 134 -14.58 -11.01 -16.34
C GLY A 134 -16.10 -10.88 -16.50
N LYS A 135 -16.71 -11.89 -17.11
CA LYS A 135 -18.16 -11.92 -17.41
C LYS A 135 -19.02 -11.88 -16.14
N GLN A 136 -18.54 -12.50 -15.07
CA GLN A 136 -19.23 -12.59 -13.79
C GLN A 136 -19.05 -11.32 -12.93
N LYS A 137 -18.28 -10.32 -13.40
CA LYS A 137 -18.00 -9.05 -12.70
C LYS A 137 -17.56 -9.25 -11.25
N GLN A 138 -16.71 -10.24 -11.00
CA GLN A 138 -16.21 -10.54 -9.66
C GLN A 138 -15.10 -9.54 -9.27
N PRO A 139 -15.07 -9.05 -8.01
CA PRO A 139 -13.98 -8.21 -7.53
C PRO A 139 -12.64 -8.93 -7.66
N PHE A 140 -11.61 -8.22 -8.12
CA PHE A 140 -10.30 -8.79 -8.40
C PHE A 140 -9.69 -9.52 -7.18
N ARG A 141 -9.78 -8.94 -5.98
CA ARG A 141 -9.26 -9.54 -4.74
C ARG A 141 -9.92 -10.89 -4.38
N ARG A 142 -11.10 -11.19 -4.92
CA ARG A 142 -11.79 -12.47 -4.71
C ARG A 142 -11.27 -13.58 -5.63
N ILE A 143 -10.75 -13.20 -6.79
CA ILE A 143 -10.30 -14.13 -7.84
C ILE A 143 -8.78 -14.16 -7.99
N CYS A 144 -8.08 -13.44 -7.12
CA CYS A 144 -6.62 -13.36 -7.06
C CYS A 144 -6.17 -13.91 -5.72
N ASP A 145 -5.43 -15.00 -5.77
CA ASP A 145 -4.87 -15.62 -4.57
C ASP A 145 -3.83 -14.67 -3.98
N THR A 146 -3.92 -14.42 -2.68
CA THR A 146 -3.07 -13.44 -1.99
C THR A 146 -2.46 -14.09 -0.75
N LYS A 147 -1.13 -13.96 -0.62
CA LYS A 147 -0.36 -14.44 0.53
C LYS A 147 0.54 -13.34 1.06
N VAL A 148 0.61 -13.19 2.38
CA VAL A 148 1.59 -12.30 3.02
C VAL A 148 2.97 -12.95 2.95
N VAL A 149 3.96 -12.18 2.50
CA VAL A 149 5.34 -12.62 2.37
C VAL A 149 6.17 -12.02 3.51
N GLU A 150 7.02 -12.85 4.11
CA GLU A 150 7.94 -12.42 5.16
C GLU A 150 8.98 -11.42 4.66
N LYS A 151 9.52 -10.63 5.59
CA LYS A 151 10.54 -9.60 5.31
C LYS A 151 11.71 -10.20 4.53
N GLY A 152 12.06 -9.56 3.42
CA GLY A 152 13.20 -9.95 2.58
C GLY A 152 13.00 -11.20 1.70
N ALA A 153 11.91 -11.97 1.85
CA ALA A 153 11.65 -13.12 0.99
C ALA A 153 11.37 -12.74 -0.47
N TRP A 154 10.97 -11.49 -0.71
CA TRP A 154 10.85 -10.91 -2.06
C TRP A 154 12.20 -10.79 -2.79
N LYS A 155 13.33 -10.64 -2.07
CA LYS A 155 14.66 -10.52 -2.68
C LYS A 155 15.04 -11.76 -3.48
N LYS A 156 14.54 -12.95 -3.11
CA LYS A 156 14.74 -14.19 -3.88
C LYS A 156 13.91 -14.24 -5.17
N MET A 157 12.77 -13.54 -5.21
CA MET A 157 11.90 -13.47 -6.40
C MET A 157 12.33 -12.38 -7.38
N VAL A 158 12.87 -11.27 -6.87
CA VAL A 158 13.37 -10.14 -7.68
C VAL A 158 14.86 -10.32 -8.03
N GLY A 159 15.63 -10.98 -7.17
CA GLY A 159 17.09 -11.17 -7.25
C GLY A 159 17.59 -12.18 -8.28
N GLY A 160 16.76 -12.63 -9.22
CA GLY A 160 17.26 -13.17 -10.48
C GLY A 160 17.88 -12.11 -11.40
N LEU A 161 17.95 -10.84 -10.95
CA LEU A 161 18.38 -9.70 -11.74
C LEU A 161 19.80 -9.19 -11.47
N GLU A 162 20.50 -9.57 -10.39
CA GLU A 162 21.91 -9.15 -10.19
C GLU A 162 22.75 -10.21 -9.44
N GLU A 163 23.56 -10.94 -10.21
CA GLU A 163 24.97 -11.23 -9.93
C GLU A 163 25.66 -11.47 -11.29
N LYS A 164 25.88 -10.37 -12.02
CA LYS A 164 26.93 -10.29 -13.04
C LYS A 164 27.66 -8.97 -12.82
N GLU A 165 28.69 -9.04 -11.98
CA GLU A 165 29.84 -8.13 -12.05
C GLU A 165 30.52 -8.22 -13.43
#